data_AF-A0A849NK69-F1
#
_entry.id   AF-A0A849NK69-F1
#
_cell.length_a   1.000
_cell.length_b   1.000
_cell.length_c   1.000
_cell.angle_alpha   90.00
_cell.angle_beta   90.00
_cell.angle_gamma   90.00
#
_symmetry.space_group_name_H-M   'P 1'
#
loop_
_entity.id
_entity.type
_entity.pdbx_description
1 polymer ?
#
loop_
_entity_poly.entity_id
_entity_poly.type
_entity_poly.pdbx_seq_one_letter_code
_entity_poly.pdbx_strand_id
1 'polypeptide(L)'
;MRVSLFLFIILISLTGCATSFTSFSNLESIGDAEIKNEDLKVSVGIQPLGDNGRFKDKAEDMNITILKLRVNNISKDTISIKNSNIYLRGIANNEPISQIAAEDVADRMSLATGAYWLWGLLWFGSTTVENGESSSLWLPVGLPIGAFNYFRAKNTNKSFKDEVTKHSFSDSMILPKMVNSGMLFFNRSGGKRYNLVVEYDKNGIKKEISLPYKF
;
A
#
# COMPACT_ATOMS: atom_id res chain seq x y z
N MET A 1 -29.13 -13.92 -29.08
CA MET A 1 -28.50 -12.57 -28.95
C MET A 1 -28.47 -11.99 -27.53
N ARG A 2 -29.46 -12.20 -26.64
CA ARG A 2 -29.48 -11.54 -25.31
C ARG A 2 -28.43 -12.06 -24.30
N VAL A 3 -28.05 -13.35 -24.36
CA VAL A 3 -27.09 -13.96 -23.42
C VAL A 3 -25.64 -13.49 -23.66
N SER A 4 -25.23 -13.27 -24.92
CA SER A 4 -23.88 -12.81 -25.27
C SER A 4 -23.59 -11.37 -24.83
N LEU A 5 -24.61 -10.49 -24.84
CA LEU A 5 -24.45 -9.09 -24.40
C LEU A 5 -24.27 -9.00 -22.87
N PHE A 6 -25.02 -9.80 -22.11
CA PHE A 6 -24.88 -9.86 -20.64
C PHE A 6 -23.50 -10.40 -20.23
N LEU A 7 -23.00 -11.44 -20.89
CA LEU A 7 -21.65 -11.95 -20.65
C LEU A 7 -20.57 -10.91 -20.96
N PHE A 8 -20.72 -10.14 -22.04
CA PHE A 8 -19.77 -9.08 -22.42
C PHE A 8 -19.76 -7.91 -21.41
N ILE A 9 -20.94 -7.47 -20.95
CA ILE A 9 -21.06 -6.43 -19.91
C ILE A 9 -20.47 -6.92 -18.59
N ILE A 10 -20.78 -8.16 -18.18
CA ILE A 10 -20.20 -8.78 -16.97
C ILE A 10 -18.67 -8.91 -17.10
N LEU A 11 -18.14 -9.28 -18.26
CA LEU A 11 -16.70 -9.32 -18.51
C LEU A 11 -16.05 -7.94 -18.35
N ILE A 12 -16.64 -6.89 -18.93
CA ILE A 12 -16.14 -5.50 -18.81
C ILE A 12 -16.22 -5.02 -17.34
N SER A 13 -17.29 -5.37 -16.61
CA SER A 13 -17.45 -4.99 -15.21
C SER A 13 -16.53 -5.75 -14.25
N LEU A 14 -16.26 -7.03 -14.51
CA LEU A 14 -15.35 -7.86 -13.69
C LEU A 14 -13.87 -7.56 -13.96
N THR A 15 -13.54 -6.99 -15.12
CA THR A 15 -12.18 -6.66 -15.52
C THR A 15 -11.93 -5.15 -15.48
N GLY A 16 -12.34 -4.50 -14.39
CA GLY A 16 -12.17 -3.06 -14.22
C GLY A 16 -10.77 -2.60 -14.65
N CYS A 17 -10.73 -1.65 -15.60
CA CYS A 17 -9.50 -1.16 -16.23
C CYS A 17 -8.39 -0.93 -15.20
N ALA A 18 -7.15 -1.26 -15.55
CA ALA A 18 -6.01 -1.00 -14.68
C ALA A 18 -6.01 0.48 -14.27
N THR A 19 -6.02 0.76 -12.97
CA THR A 19 -5.97 2.14 -12.46
C THR A 19 -4.52 2.63 -12.47
N SER A 20 -4.34 3.93 -12.71
CA SER A 20 -3.03 4.58 -12.54
C SER A 20 -2.71 4.70 -11.05
N PHE A 21 -1.41 4.63 -10.74
CA PHE A 21 -0.91 4.95 -9.41
C PHE A 21 -0.87 6.47 -9.21
N THR A 22 -1.25 6.92 -8.02
CA THR A 22 -1.08 8.32 -7.60
C THR A 22 -0.02 8.34 -6.50
N SER A 23 0.98 9.21 -6.59
CA SER A 23 2.00 9.34 -5.54
C SER A 23 1.36 9.72 -4.20
N PHE A 24 2.03 9.39 -3.09
CA PHE A 24 1.60 9.77 -1.74
C PHE A 24 1.79 11.30 -1.56
N SER A 25 0.91 12.10 -2.18
CA SER A 25 1.09 13.54 -2.41
C SER A 25 1.10 14.38 -1.13
N ASN A 26 0.43 13.90 -0.10
CA ASN A 26 0.73 14.18 1.29
C ASN A 26 0.33 12.90 2.03
N LEU A 27 1.21 12.38 2.88
CA LEU A 27 0.87 11.33 3.83
C LEU A 27 -0.12 11.92 4.86
N GLU A 28 -1.29 12.38 4.43
CA GLU A 28 -2.39 12.84 5.27
C GLU A 28 -2.92 11.63 6.00
N SER A 29 -2.76 11.67 7.30
CA SER A 29 -3.13 10.59 8.18
C SER A 29 -4.55 10.77 8.69
N ILE A 30 -5.28 9.67 8.75
CA ILE A 30 -6.55 9.62 9.46
C ILE A 30 -6.22 9.30 10.92
N GLY A 31 -6.65 10.16 11.86
CA GLY A 31 -6.58 9.87 13.30
C GLY A 31 -5.18 9.96 13.93
N ASP A 32 -4.57 11.14 13.91
CA ASP A 32 -3.27 11.37 14.55
C ASP A 32 -3.31 11.11 16.07
N ALA A 33 -2.52 10.16 16.56
CA ALA A 33 -2.20 10.03 17.98
C ALA A 33 -0.80 10.59 18.24
N GLU A 34 -0.62 11.25 19.38
CA GLU A 34 0.65 11.91 19.73
C GLU A 34 1.02 11.63 21.18
N ILE A 35 2.32 11.42 21.42
CA ILE A 35 2.90 11.34 22.76
C ILE A 35 4.24 12.11 22.79
N LYS A 36 4.54 12.68 23.94
CA LYS A 36 5.77 13.45 24.15
C LYS A 36 6.39 13.07 25.50
N ASN A 37 7.69 12.83 25.51
CA ASN A 37 8.49 12.73 26.74
C ASN A 37 9.56 13.85 26.78
N GLU A 38 10.60 13.69 27.58
CA GLU A 38 11.71 14.65 27.67
C GLU A 38 12.61 14.70 26.42
N ASP A 39 12.65 13.62 25.64
CA ASP A 39 13.59 13.44 24.53
C ASP A 39 12.93 13.55 23.15
N LEU A 40 11.74 12.98 23.00
CA LEU A 40 11.02 12.80 21.75
C LEU A 40 9.58 13.29 21.83
N LYS A 41 9.10 13.80 20.70
CA LYS A 41 7.68 13.92 20.38
C LYS A 41 7.39 12.97 19.22
N VAL A 42 6.53 11.98 19.45
CA VAL A 42 6.17 10.96 18.47
C VAL A 42 4.70 11.15 18.11
N SER A 43 4.42 11.21 16.81
CA SER A 43 3.05 11.17 16.29
C SER A 43 2.89 10.04 15.28
N VAL A 44 1.73 9.40 15.31
CA VAL A 44 1.37 8.33 14.38
C VAL A 44 0.07 8.65 13.69
N GLY A 45 -0.02 8.30 12.41
CA GLY A 45 -1.20 8.48 11.61
C GLY A 45 -1.55 7.25 10.77
N ILE A 46 -2.83 7.02 10.48
CA ILE A 46 -3.29 5.74 9.91
C ILE A 46 -3.43 5.80 8.39
N GLN A 47 -3.01 4.72 7.74
CA GLN A 47 -3.24 4.37 6.32
C GLN A 47 -2.98 5.55 5.37
N PRO A 48 -1.74 6.06 5.32
CA PRO A 48 -1.40 7.30 4.60
C PRO A 48 -1.28 7.11 3.08
N LEU A 49 -2.10 6.24 2.47
CA LEU A 49 -2.02 5.88 1.04
C LEU A 49 -2.64 6.92 0.09
N GLY A 50 -3.12 8.06 0.59
CA GLY A 50 -3.75 9.11 -0.24
C GLY A 50 -4.97 8.59 -1.03
N ASP A 51 -5.04 8.87 -2.33
CA ASP A 51 -6.17 8.46 -3.19
C ASP A 51 -6.03 7.05 -3.80
N ASN A 52 -5.06 6.25 -3.33
CA ASN A 52 -4.82 4.90 -3.87
C ASN A 52 -5.82 3.85 -3.34
N GLY A 53 -7.10 3.99 -3.68
CA GLY A 53 -8.20 3.13 -3.21
C GLY A 53 -7.92 1.62 -3.36
N ARG A 54 -7.49 1.16 -4.54
CA ARG A 54 -7.18 -0.28 -4.75
C ARG A 54 -6.10 -0.84 -3.82
N PHE A 55 -5.12 -0.01 -3.45
CA PHE A 55 -4.08 -0.43 -2.51
C PHE A 55 -4.58 -0.35 -1.06
N LYS A 56 -5.52 0.55 -0.73
CA LYS A 56 -6.22 0.52 0.56
C LYS A 56 -7.02 -0.76 0.72
N ASP A 57 -7.83 -1.12 -0.27
CA ASP A 57 -8.63 -2.36 -0.26
C ASP A 57 -7.73 -3.59 -0.11
N LYS A 58 -6.64 -3.65 -0.87
CA LYS A 58 -5.66 -4.75 -0.74
C LYS A 58 -4.97 -4.80 0.62
N ALA A 59 -4.70 -3.65 1.25
CA ALA A 59 -4.13 -3.63 2.59
C ALA A 59 -5.12 -4.25 3.59
N GLU A 60 -6.41 -3.97 3.45
CA GLU A 60 -7.47 -4.57 4.27
C GLU A 60 -7.60 -6.08 4.00
N ASP A 61 -7.67 -6.51 2.74
CA ASP A 61 -7.75 -7.92 2.33
C ASP A 61 -6.55 -8.74 2.85
N MET A 62 -5.35 -8.15 2.80
CA MET A 62 -4.10 -8.79 3.23
C MET A 62 -3.83 -8.60 4.72
N ASN A 63 -4.73 -7.97 5.48
CA ASN A 63 -4.55 -7.65 6.90
C ASN A 63 -3.25 -6.87 7.17
N ILE A 64 -2.87 -5.94 6.30
CA ILE A 64 -1.69 -5.09 6.47
C ILE A 64 -2.12 -3.75 7.07
N THR A 65 -1.55 -3.41 8.22
CA THR A 65 -1.72 -2.08 8.82
C THR A 65 -0.55 -1.20 8.43
N ILE A 66 -0.87 -0.05 7.83
CA ILE A 66 0.12 0.93 7.39
C ILE A 66 0.00 2.15 8.28
N LEU A 67 1.08 2.52 8.96
CA LEU A 67 1.13 3.68 9.84
C LEU A 67 2.16 4.67 9.33
N LYS A 68 1.86 5.97 9.41
CA LYS A 68 2.86 7.02 9.25
C LYS A 68 3.43 7.34 10.63
N LEU A 69 4.71 7.10 10.83
CA LEU A 69 5.44 7.55 12.01
C LEU A 69 6.11 8.89 11.73
N ARG A 70 5.97 9.85 12.65
CA ARG A 70 6.77 11.07 12.69
C ARG A 70 7.41 11.19 14.07
N VAL A 71 8.73 11.28 14.09
CA VAL A 71 9.53 11.43 15.31
C VAL A 71 10.23 12.77 15.27
N ASN A 72 10.02 13.58 16.29
CA ASN A 72 10.69 14.86 16.49
C ASN A 72 11.63 14.76 17.69
N ASN A 73 12.93 14.94 17.46
CA ASN A 73 13.92 15.00 18.52
C ASN A 73 13.87 16.38 19.18
N ILE A 74 13.28 16.44 20.37
CA ILE A 74 13.18 17.67 21.15
C ILE A 74 14.31 17.80 22.18
N SER A 75 15.15 16.78 22.31
CA SER A 75 16.32 16.77 23.19
C SER A 75 17.46 17.66 22.65
N LYS A 76 18.57 17.69 23.39
CA LYS A 76 19.83 18.33 22.96
C LYS A 76 20.83 17.33 22.38
N ASP A 77 20.53 16.04 22.44
CA ASP A 77 21.43 14.95 22.04
C ASP A 77 20.94 14.31 20.73
N THR A 78 21.84 13.64 20.02
CA THR A 78 21.45 12.81 18.86
C THR A 78 20.77 11.53 19.35
N ILE A 79 19.70 11.14 18.65
CA ILE A 79 18.93 9.94 18.97
C ILE A 79 19.04 8.96 17.80
N SER A 80 19.36 7.70 18.09
CA SER A 80 19.40 6.62 17.10
C SER A 80 18.17 5.74 17.23
N ILE A 81 17.46 5.53 16.13
CA ILE A 81 16.28 4.65 16.05
C ILE A 81 16.54 3.65 14.94
N LYS A 82 16.50 2.36 15.29
CA LYS A 82 16.54 1.26 14.33
C LYS A 82 15.13 0.83 13.97
N ASN A 83 14.90 0.47 12.72
CA ASN A 83 13.62 -0.01 12.23
C ASN A 83 13.16 -1.27 13.00
N SER A 84 14.11 -2.16 13.33
CA SER A 84 13.86 -3.36 14.15
C SER A 84 13.32 -3.07 15.55
N ASN A 85 13.52 -1.86 16.05
CA ASN A 85 13.20 -1.42 17.40
C ASN A 85 11.83 -0.70 17.47
N ILE A 86 11.10 -0.70 16.35
CA ILE A 86 9.74 -0.18 16.26
C ILE A 86 8.80 -1.35 16.03
N TYR A 87 7.86 -1.55 16.95
CA TYR A 87 6.92 -2.66 16.90
C TYR A 87 5.56 -2.29 17.51
N LEU A 88 4.53 -3.04 17.17
CA LEU A 88 3.26 -2.96 17.88
C LEU A 88 3.28 -3.95 19.05
N ARG A 89 2.74 -3.56 20.19
CA ARG A 89 2.59 -4.42 21.37
C ARG A 89 1.11 -4.55 21.68
N GLY A 90 0.57 -5.77 21.63
CA GLY A 90 -0.84 -6.03 21.93
C GLY A 90 -1.15 -5.76 23.40
N ILE A 91 -2.23 -5.03 23.71
CA ILE A 91 -2.53 -4.68 25.12
C ILE A 91 -2.91 -5.91 25.96
N ALA A 92 -3.51 -6.94 25.35
CA ALA A 92 -4.00 -8.13 26.08
C ALA A 92 -2.94 -9.23 26.26
N ASN A 93 -2.13 -9.49 25.23
CA ASN A 93 -1.15 -10.57 25.19
C ASN A 93 0.30 -10.09 25.34
N ASN A 94 0.56 -8.78 25.26
CA ASN A 94 1.89 -8.17 25.36
C ASN A 94 2.90 -8.67 24.31
N GLU A 95 2.46 -9.39 23.29
CA GLU A 95 3.33 -9.93 22.24
C GLU A 95 3.72 -8.82 21.25
N PRO A 96 5.02 -8.72 20.90
CA PRO A 96 5.48 -7.78 19.89
C PRO A 96 5.13 -8.27 18.48
N ILE A 97 4.50 -7.41 17.71
CA ILE A 97 4.28 -7.59 16.27
C ILE A 97 5.34 -6.77 15.56
N SER A 98 6.31 -7.48 14.98
CA SER A 98 7.38 -6.88 14.20
C SER A 98 6.87 -6.26 12.90
N GLN A 99 7.66 -5.32 12.39
CA GLN A 99 7.40 -4.74 11.09
C GLN A 99 7.61 -5.73 9.95
N ILE A 100 6.83 -5.56 8.90
CA ILE A 100 7.02 -6.21 7.60
C ILE A 100 7.95 -5.32 6.77
N ALA A 101 8.87 -5.93 6.02
CA ALA A 101 9.71 -5.20 5.06
C ALA A 101 8.85 -4.53 3.97
N ALA A 102 9.29 -3.36 3.51
CA ALA A 102 8.58 -2.57 2.50
C ALA A 102 8.41 -3.34 1.18
N GLU A 103 9.43 -4.12 0.80
CA GLU A 103 9.45 -4.96 -0.39
C GLU A 103 8.41 -6.09 -0.30
N ASP A 104 8.30 -6.73 0.86
CA ASP A 104 7.30 -7.79 1.11
C ASP A 104 5.87 -7.23 1.04
N VAL A 105 5.66 -6.02 1.55
CA VAL A 105 4.37 -5.31 1.46
C VAL A 105 4.03 -5.01 0.01
N ALA A 106 4.99 -4.48 -0.75
CA ALA A 106 4.81 -4.17 -2.17
C ALA A 106 4.45 -5.42 -2.98
N ASP A 107 5.10 -6.55 -2.70
CA ASP A 107 4.85 -7.80 -3.42
C ASP A 107 3.48 -8.40 -3.04
N ARG A 108 3.10 -8.39 -1.75
CA ARG A 108 1.76 -8.84 -1.28
C ARG A 108 0.62 -7.99 -1.81
N MET A 109 0.83 -6.68 -1.94
CA MET A 109 -0.18 -5.73 -2.40
C MET A 109 -0.15 -5.50 -3.91
N SER A 110 0.66 -6.25 -4.66
CA SER A 110 0.76 -6.12 -6.12
C SER A 110 -0.57 -6.44 -6.82
N LEU A 111 -0.95 -5.66 -7.83
CA LEU A 111 -2.12 -5.92 -8.66
C LEU A 111 -1.90 -7.18 -9.52
N ALA A 112 -2.92 -8.02 -9.66
CA ALA A 112 -2.87 -9.20 -10.51
C ALA A 112 -2.77 -8.80 -11.98
N THR A 113 -1.57 -8.94 -12.57
CA THR A 113 -1.33 -8.56 -13.97
C THR A 113 -1.81 -9.64 -14.95
N GLY A 114 -1.79 -10.92 -14.55
CA GLY A 114 -2.16 -12.05 -15.40
C GLY A 114 -3.62 -12.04 -15.85
N ALA A 115 -4.54 -11.57 -15.00
CA ALA A 115 -5.97 -11.51 -15.32
C ALA A 115 -6.28 -10.60 -16.53
N TYR A 116 -5.41 -9.62 -16.83
CA TYR A 116 -5.60 -8.76 -18.01
C TYR A 116 -5.37 -9.49 -19.33
N TRP A 117 -4.73 -10.66 -19.34
CA TRP A 117 -4.64 -11.47 -20.57
C TRP A 117 -5.97 -12.11 -20.97
N LEU A 118 -6.96 -12.17 -20.06
CA LEU A 118 -8.31 -12.62 -20.41
C LEU A 118 -8.99 -11.69 -21.43
N TRP A 119 -8.57 -10.42 -21.49
CA TRP A 119 -8.98 -9.51 -22.56
C TRP A 119 -8.58 -10.03 -23.94
N GLY A 120 -7.49 -10.81 -24.05
CA GLY A 120 -7.04 -11.44 -25.29
C GLY A 120 -8.06 -12.37 -25.94
N LEU A 121 -9.09 -12.81 -25.19
CA LEU A 121 -10.19 -13.60 -25.71
C LEU A 121 -11.25 -12.77 -26.46
N LEU A 122 -11.14 -11.43 -26.46
CA LEU A 122 -12.09 -10.60 -27.18
C LEU A 122 -11.78 -10.51 -28.68
N TRP A 123 -12.80 -10.82 -29.46
CA TRP A 123 -12.81 -10.70 -30.91
C TRP A 123 -13.93 -9.74 -31.34
N PHE A 124 -13.61 -8.86 -32.28
CA PHE A 124 -14.59 -8.06 -32.96
C PHE A 124 -14.95 -8.75 -34.27
N GLY A 125 -16.20 -9.22 -34.37
CA GLY A 125 -16.75 -9.83 -35.57
C GLY A 125 -17.68 -8.86 -36.28
N SER A 126 -17.48 -8.66 -37.58
CA SER A 126 -18.45 -7.99 -38.46
C SER A 126 -18.72 -8.88 -39.66
N THR A 127 -19.99 -9.13 -39.95
CA THR A 127 -20.41 -9.84 -41.16
C THR A 127 -21.15 -8.85 -42.04
N THR A 128 -20.67 -8.65 -43.26
CA THR A 128 -21.32 -7.85 -44.28
C THR A 128 -21.87 -8.76 -45.35
N VAL A 129 -23.06 -8.43 -45.86
CA VAL A 129 -23.70 -9.14 -46.96
C VAL A 129 -23.92 -8.14 -48.09
N GLU A 130 -23.23 -8.35 -49.21
CA GLU A 130 -23.38 -7.54 -50.43
C GLU A 130 -23.66 -8.48 -51.61
N ASN A 131 -24.69 -8.16 -52.41
CA ASN A 131 -25.07 -8.92 -53.61
C ASN A 131 -25.29 -10.43 -53.40
N GLY A 132 -25.73 -10.84 -52.20
CA GLY A 132 -25.96 -12.26 -51.87
C GLY A 132 -24.70 -13.02 -51.45
N GLU A 133 -23.53 -12.38 -51.47
CA GLU A 133 -22.29 -12.92 -50.91
C GLU A 133 -22.08 -12.39 -49.49
N SER A 134 -21.73 -13.29 -48.56
CA SER A 134 -21.43 -12.93 -47.18
C SER A 134 -19.91 -12.92 -46.95
N SER A 135 -19.38 -11.79 -46.49
CA SER A 135 -18.00 -11.67 -46.01
C SER A 135 -17.99 -11.48 -44.50
N SER A 136 -17.04 -12.11 -43.81
CA SER A 136 -16.87 -11.98 -42.36
C SER A 136 -15.46 -11.54 -42.02
N LEU A 137 -15.36 -10.47 -41.23
CA LEU A 137 -14.12 -9.95 -40.69
C LEU A 137 -14.08 -10.23 -39.18
N TRP A 138 -13.02 -10.90 -38.72
CA TRP A 138 -12.77 -11.16 -37.31
C TRP A 138 -11.44 -10.52 -36.91
N LEU A 139 -11.50 -9.51 -36.05
CA LEU A 139 -10.34 -8.78 -35.56
C LEU A 139 -10.07 -9.13 -34.09
N PRO A 140 -8.85 -9.55 -33.71
CA PRO A 140 -8.49 -9.86 -32.33
C PRO A 140 -8.22 -8.57 -31.53
N VAL A 141 -9.25 -7.76 -31.32
CA VAL A 141 -9.17 -6.48 -30.60
C VAL A 141 -8.83 -6.64 -29.13
N GLY A 142 -9.00 -7.84 -28.58
CA GLY A 142 -8.72 -8.16 -27.19
C GLY A 142 -7.24 -8.15 -26.81
N LEU A 143 -6.36 -8.60 -27.71
CA LEU A 143 -4.93 -8.66 -27.46
C LEU A 143 -4.31 -7.27 -27.17
N PRO A 144 -4.54 -6.22 -27.99
CA PRO A 144 -4.02 -4.90 -27.67
C PRO A 144 -4.60 -4.31 -26.37
N ILE A 145 -5.87 -4.58 -26.06
CA ILE A 145 -6.50 -4.16 -24.79
C ILE A 145 -5.84 -4.85 -23.59
N GLY A 146 -5.63 -6.16 -23.69
CA GLY A 146 -4.98 -6.95 -22.65
C GLY A 146 -3.54 -6.53 -22.41
N ALA A 147 -2.76 -6.35 -23.49
CA ALA A 147 -1.40 -5.85 -23.42
C ALA A 147 -1.33 -4.47 -22.76
N PHE A 148 -2.19 -3.53 -23.18
CA PHE A 148 -2.25 -2.19 -22.59
C PHE A 148 -2.52 -2.23 -21.08
N ASN A 149 -3.52 -2.99 -20.65
CA ASN A 149 -3.84 -3.11 -19.22
C ASN A 149 -2.75 -3.83 -18.43
N TYR A 150 -2.14 -4.86 -19.00
CA TYR A 150 -1.01 -5.56 -18.40
C TYR A 150 0.16 -4.61 -18.12
N PHE A 151 0.58 -3.83 -19.12
CA PHE A 151 1.67 -2.86 -18.96
C PHE A 151 1.31 -1.76 -17.97
N ARG A 152 0.08 -1.27 -18.01
CA ARG A 152 -0.40 -0.27 -17.04
C ARG A 152 -0.34 -0.82 -15.62
N ALA A 153 -0.87 -2.01 -15.37
CA ALA A 153 -0.83 -2.62 -14.04
C ALA A 153 0.60 -2.94 -13.57
N LYS A 154 1.48 -3.41 -14.47
CA LYS A 154 2.89 -3.64 -14.17
C LYS A 154 3.60 -2.35 -13.76
N ASN A 155 3.35 -1.25 -14.47
CA ASN A 155 3.90 0.05 -14.13
C ASN A 155 3.34 0.58 -12.81
N THR A 156 2.03 0.45 -12.58
CA THR A 156 1.39 0.78 -11.29
C THR A 156 2.02 0.02 -10.13
N ASN A 157 2.26 -1.29 -10.27
CA ASN A 157 2.94 -2.09 -9.23
C ASN A 157 4.37 -1.62 -8.98
N LYS A 158 5.11 -1.29 -10.04
CA LYS A 158 6.48 -0.77 -9.90
C LYS A 158 6.48 0.58 -9.16
N SER A 159 5.64 1.52 -9.57
CA SER A 159 5.54 2.83 -8.92
C SER A 159 5.11 2.72 -7.46
N PHE A 160 4.17 1.81 -7.16
CA PHE A 160 3.80 1.53 -5.77
C PHE A 160 4.98 0.99 -4.96
N LYS A 161 5.72 0.01 -5.51
CA LYS A 161 6.92 -0.54 -4.85
C LYS A 161 7.97 0.53 -4.57
N ASP A 162 8.25 1.37 -5.56
CA ASP A 162 9.24 2.45 -5.43
C ASP A 162 8.82 3.44 -4.33
N GLU A 163 7.54 3.83 -4.29
CA GLU A 163 7.04 4.79 -3.29
C GLU A 163 6.92 4.19 -1.89
N VAL A 164 6.47 2.95 -1.76
CA VAL A 164 6.44 2.23 -0.46
C VAL A 164 7.84 2.11 0.12
N THR A 165 8.83 1.76 -0.71
CA THR A 165 10.23 1.64 -0.28
C THR A 165 10.80 3.00 0.09
N LYS A 166 10.62 4.02 -0.77
CA LYS A 166 11.11 5.39 -0.56
C LYS A 166 10.55 6.03 0.70
N HIS A 167 9.27 5.79 1.00
CA HIS A 167 8.61 6.38 2.16
C HIS A 167 8.64 5.47 3.39
N SER A 168 9.23 4.27 3.33
CA SER A 168 9.39 3.42 4.51
C SER A 168 10.28 4.08 5.56
N PHE A 169 9.99 3.84 6.84
CA PHE A 169 10.85 4.30 7.91
C PHE A 169 12.12 3.44 7.94
N SER A 170 13.28 4.08 7.80
CA SER A 170 14.57 3.42 7.83
C SER A 170 15.33 3.72 9.13
N ASP A 171 16.37 2.92 9.39
CA ASP A 171 17.33 3.19 10.45
C ASP A 171 17.85 4.63 10.33
N SER A 172 17.72 5.41 11.40
CA SER A 172 17.99 6.84 11.35
C SER A 172 18.66 7.37 12.62
N MET A 173 19.57 8.31 12.41
CA MET A 173 20.11 9.17 13.47
C MET A 173 19.44 10.53 13.36
N ILE A 174 18.63 10.88 14.36
CA ILE A 174 17.85 12.10 14.41
C ILE A 174 18.65 13.12 15.25
N LEU A 175 19.19 14.14 14.58
CA LEU A 175 19.91 15.23 15.24
C LEU A 175 18.96 16.07 16.14
N PRO A 176 19.51 16.84 17.09
CA PRO A 176 18.71 17.72 17.94
C PRO A 176 17.82 18.65 17.12
N LYS A 177 16.55 18.79 17.52
CA LYS A 177 15.52 19.62 16.88
C LYS A 177 15.13 19.20 15.45
N MET A 178 15.63 18.06 14.97
CA MET A 178 15.26 17.51 13.68
C MET A 178 14.06 16.58 13.79
N VAL A 179 13.39 16.42 12.65
CA VAL A 179 12.24 15.54 12.49
C VAL A 179 12.60 14.47 11.47
N ASN A 180 12.26 13.22 11.79
CA ASN A 180 12.24 12.15 10.80
C ASN A 180 10.81 11.60 10.66
N SER A 181 10.48 11.08 9.49
CA SER A 181 9.17 10.46 9.25
C SER A 181 9.24 9.39 8.18
N GLY A 182 8.38 8.39 8.31
CA GLY A 182 8.27 7.30 7.34
C GLY A 182 7.06 6.42 7.63
N MET A 183 6.81 5.47 6.75
CA MET A 183 5.75 4.49 6.87
C MET A 183 6.27 3.24 7.57
N LEU A 184 5.43 2.69 8.43
CA LEU A 184 5.61 1.41 9.11
C LEU A 184 4.53 0.46 8.63
N PHE A 185 4.86 -0.82 8.54
CA PHE A 185 3.96 -1.85 8.03
C PHE A 185 3.90 -3.01 9.00
N PHE A 186 2.69 -3.43 9.38
CA PHE A 186 2.47 -4.49 10.35
C PHE A 186 1.46 -5.51 9.85
N ASN A 187 1.66 -6.77 10.22
CA ASN A 187 0.64 -7.80 10.01
C ASN A 187 -0.43 -7.64 11.10
N ARG A 188 -1.67 -7.39 10.72
CA ARG A 188 -2.79 -7.19 11.65
C ARG A 188 -3.21 -8.55 12.22
N SER A 189 -2.53 -9.00 13.27
CA SER A 189 -2.93 -10.19 14.02
C SER A 189 -3.74 -9.79 15.25
N GLY A 190 -5.07 -9.85 15.16
CA GLY A 190 -5.98 -9.99 16.32
C GLY A 190 -5.76 -9.08 17.54
N GLY A 191 -6.59 -8.05 17.68
CA GLY A 191 -6.58 -7.12 18.82
C GLY A 191 -7.17 -5.78 18.42
N LYS A 192 -8.08 -5.20 19.23
CA LYS A 192 -8.70 -3.89 18.92
C LYS A 192 -7.84 -2.70 19.39
N ARG A 193 -6.77 -2.95 20.15
CA ARG A 193 -5.91 -1.93 20.74
C ARG A 193 -4.47 -2.44 20.85
N TYR A 194 -3.53 -1.63 20.39
CA TYR A 194 -2.09 -1.87 20.47
C TYR A 194 -1.40 -0.65 21.03
N ASN A 195 -0.16 -0.79 21.46
CA ASN A 195 0.72 0.34 21.63
C ASN A 195 1.77 0.30 20.51
N LEU A 196 1.99 1.44 19.84
CA LEU A 196 3.18 1.60 19.03
C LEU A 196 4.35 1.89 19.96
N VAL A 197 5.32 0.99 19.97
CA VAL A 197 6.52 1.09 20.78
C VAL A 197 7.68 1.53 19.89
N VAL A 198 8.39 2.57 20.32
CA VAL A 198 9.61 3.05 19.67
C VAL A 198 10.72 3.00 20.71
N GLU A 199 11.65 2.05 20.54
CA GLU A 199 12.88 2.01 21.34
C GLU A 199 13.99 2.81 20.63
N TYR A 200 14.66 3.66 21.40
CA TYR A 200 15.68 4.56 20.89
C TYR A 200 16.91 4.58 21.79
N ASP A 201 18.08 4.82 21.18
CA ASP A 201 19.35 5.00 21.88
C ASP A 201 19.67 6.49 21.99
N LYS A 202 20.00 6.91 23.21
CA LYS A 202 20.51 8.24 23.51
C LYS A 202 21.81 8.09 24.30
N ASN A 203 22.94 8.41 23.66
CA ASN A 203 24.28 8.34 24.26
C ASN A 203 24.60 6.95 24.89
N GLY A 204 24.17 5.86 24.24
CA GLY A 204 24.37 4.48 24.70
C GLY A 204 23.33 3.99 25.71
N ILE A 205 22.35 4.82 26.07
CA ILE A 205 21.25 4.46 26.96
C ILE A 205 20.00 4.18 26.14
N LYS A 206 19.49 2.96 26.23
CA LYS A 206 18.22 2.56 25.61
C LYS A 206 17.04 3.12 26.40
N LYS A 207 16.10 3.72 25.69
CA LYS A 207 14.83 4.24 26.22
C LYS A 207 13.66 3.78 25.33
N GLU A 208 12.46 3.77 25.89
CA GLU A 208 11.23 3.37 25.21
C GLU A 208 10.19 4.51 25.30
N ILE A 209 9.47 4.75 24.21
CA ILE A 209 8.23 5.52 24.22
C ILE A 209 7.11 4.69 23.62
N SER A 210 5.98 4.62 24.33
CA SER A 210 4.83 3.78 23.98
C SER A 210 3.62 4.67 23.73
N LEU A 211 3.15 4.70 22.48
CA LEU A 211 1.99 5.47 22.05
C LEU A 211 0.77 4.56 21.95
N PRO A 212 -0.31 4.79 22.74
CA PRO A 212 -1.54 4.03 22.58
C PRO A 212 -2.12 4.22 21.18
N TYR A 213 -2.43 3.10 20.54
CA TYR A 213 -2.91 3.00 19.18
C TYR A 213 -4.20 2.15 19.13
N LYS A 214 -5.26 2.70 18.55
CA LYS A 214 -6.57 2.04 18.48
C LYS A 214 -6.99 1.88 17.02
N PHE A 215 -7.49 0.68 16.69
CA PHE A 215 -8.23 0.41 15.44
C PHE A 215 -9.70 0.80 15.58
#